data_AF-A0A0T6BD30-F1
#
_entry.id   AF-A0A0T6BD30-F1
#
_cell.length_a   1.000
_cell.length_b   1.000
_cell.length_c   1.000
_cell.angle_alpha   90.00
_cell.angle_beta   90.00
_cell.angle_gamma   90.00
#
_symmetry.space_group_name_H-M   'P 1'
#
loop_
_entity.id
_entity.type
_entity.pdbx_description
1 polymer ?
#
loop_
_entity_poly.entity_id
_entity_poly.type
_entity_poly.pdbx_seq_one_letter_code
_entity_poly.pdbx_strand_id
1 'polypeptide(L)'
;MLTCNMKKKLLHIARDLIKTAQRLDKENITNRNRIKEVYKYLRSRDFLSARLNTESVNFFLSQLSLQKKKPKERRFTTEDKIFALSLLKQSPKAYNLLKKGVCSTILQDITETFVAGLL
;
A
#
# COMPACT_ATOMS: atom_id res chain seq x y z
N MET A 1 12.81 -24.04 48.47
CA MET A 1 11.99 -24.97 47.65
C MET A 1 10.81 -24.20 47.04
N LEU A 2 10.68 -24.16 45.71
CA LEU A 2 9.52 -23.54 45.06
C LEU A 2 8.23 -24.29 45.42
N THR A 3 7.19 -23.57 45.85
CA THR A 3 5.88 -24.16 46.17
C THR A 3 5.23 -24.72 44.90
N CYS A 4 4.46 -25.80 45.04
CA CYS A 4 3.81 -26.50 43.92
C CYS A 4 2.99 -25.56 43.01
N ASN A 5 2.38 -24.53 43.60
CA ASN A 5 1.57 -23.56 42.87
C ASN A 5 2.41 -22.61 41.99
N MET A 6 3.59 -22.19 42.47
CA MET A 6 4.52 -21.37 41.67
C MET A 6 5.12 -22.15 40.50
N LYS A 7 5.42 -23.45 40.71
CA LYS A 7 5.89 -24.33 39.63
C LYS A 7 4.87 -24.46 38.49
N LYS A 8 3.58 -24.58 38.81
CA LYS A 8 2.49 -24.65 37.81
C LYS A 8 2.36 -23.35 37.01
N LYS A 9 2.43 -22.19 37.67
CA LYS A 9 2.41 -20.87 37.00
C LYS A 9 3.61 -20.69 36.06
N LEU A 10 4.81 -21.04 36.52
CA LEU A 10 6.03 -20.96 35.71
C LEU A 10 5.93 -21.84 34.46
N LEU A 11 5.41 -23.06 34.60
CA LEU A 11 5.19 -23.97 33.48
C LEU A 11 4.18 -23.43 32.46
N HIS A 12 3.11 -22.77 32.94
CA HIS A 12 2.14 -22.12 32.07
C HIS A 12 2.76 -20.98 31.25
N ILE A 13 3.50 -20.09 31.90
CA ILE A 13 4.22 -18.98 31.24
C ILE A 13 5.22 -19.52 30.21
N ALA A 14 6.00 -20.54 30.58
CA ALA A 14 6.95 -21.17 29.67
C ALA A 14 6.26 -21.74 28.41
N ARG A 15 5.09 -22.38 28.57
CA ARG A 15 4.30 -22.89 27.42
C ARG A 15 3.81 -21.76 26.52
N ASP A 16 3.34 -20.66 27.08
CA ASP A 16 2.84 -19.53 26.28
C ASP A 16 3.97 -18.78 25.57
N LEU A 17 5.15 -18.70 26.18
CA LEU A 17 6.36 -18.20 25.53
C LEU A 17 6.77 -19.09 24.34
N ILE A 18 6.69 -20.41 24.48
CA ILE A 18 6.98 -21.33 23.36
C ILE A 18 5.96 -21.15 22.23
N LYS A 19 4.67 -21.04 22.54
CA LYS A 19 3.62 -20.82 21.53
C LYS A 19 3.80 -19.50 20.78
N THR A 20 4.15 -18.44 21.51
CA THR A 20 4.39 -17.12 20.89
C THR A 20 5.63 -17.13 20.02
N ALA A 21 6.73 -17.77 20.44
CA ALA A 21 7.92 -17.96 19.62
C ALA A 21 7.59 -18.71 18.31
N GLN A 22 6.87 -19.83 18.40
CA GLN A 22 6.45 -20.61 17.23
C GLN A 22 5.57 -19.82 16.26
N ARG A 23 4.66 -18.97 16.79
CA ARG A 23 3.84 -18.09 15.95
C ARG A 23 4.71 -17.07 15.21
N LEU A 24 5.62 -16.42 15.94
CA LEU A 24 6.53 -15.41 15.38
C LEU A 24 7.45 -16.03 14.31
N ASP A 25 7.93 -17.26 14.51
CA ASP A 25 8.74 -17.97 13.51
C ASP A 25 7.96 -18.21 12.21
N LYS A 26 6.70 -18.64 12.30
CA LYS A 26 5.83 -18.82 11.13
C LYS A 26 5.62 -17.49 10.40
N GLU A 27 5.29 -16.42 11.14
CA GLU A 27 5.11 -15.09 10.57
C GLU A 27 6.39 -14.58 9.90
N ASN A 28 7.55 -14.80 10.52
CA ASN A 28 8.85 -14.43 9.97
C ASN A 28 9.15 -15.18 8.66
N ILE A 29 8.87 -16.48 8.59
CA ILE A 29 9.03 -17.27 7.36
C ILE A 29 8.14 -16.72 6.24
N THR A 30 6.85 -16.47 6.54
CA THR A 30 5.92 -15.89 5.56
C THR A 30 6.39 -14.51 5.09
N ASN A 31 6.83 -13.64 6.00
CA ASN A 31 7.32 -12.32 5.66
C ASN A 31 8.61 -12.37 4.83
N ARG A 32 9.55 -13.27 5.15
CA ARG A 32 10.75 -13.51 4.34
C ARG A 32 10.40 -13.96 2.92
N ASN A 33 9.44 -14.87 2.77
CA ASN A 33 8.99 -15.32 1.46
C ASN A 33 8.35 -14.19 0.64
N ARG A 34 7.48 -13.37 1.27
CA ARG A 34 6.91 -12.18 0.63
C ARG A 34 7.98 -11.22 0.14
N ILE A 35 8.98 -10.93 0.98
CA ILE A 35 10.10 -10.07 0.64
C ILE A 35 10.90 -10.66 -0.53
N LYS A 36 11.17 -11.97 -0.52
CA LYS A 36 11.89 -12.66 -1.61
C LYS A 36 11.16 -12.55 -2.95
N GLU A 37 9.84 -12.76 -2.97
CA GLU A 37 9.04 -12.59 -4.18
C GLU A 37 9.07 -11.14 -4.66
N VAL A 38 8.91 -10.15 -3.77
CA VAL A 38 9.04 -8.73 -4.12
C VAL A 38 10.40 -8.44 -4.76
N TYR A 39 11.50 -8.95 -4.20
CA TYR A 39 12.83 -8.76 -4.79
C TYR A 39 12.98 -9.45 -6.15
N LYS A 40 12.33 -10.59 -6.38
CA LYS A 40 12.31 -11.27 -7.68
C LYS A 40 11.66 -10.40 -8.76
N TYR A 41 10.51 -9.81 -8.45
CA TYR A 41 9.81 -8.88 -9.36
C TYR A 41 10.51 -7.52 -9.49
N LEU A 42 11.14 -7.04 -8.42
CA LEU A 42 11.91 -5.81 -8.46
C LEU A 42 13.18 -5.98 -9.31
N ARG A 43 13.78 -7.17 -9.38
CA ARG A 43 14.97 -7.43 -10.20
C ARG A 43 14.66 -7.50 -11.70
N SER A 44 13.42 -7.84 -12.09
CA SER A 44 12.91 -7.64 -13.45
C SER A 44 12.53 -6.17 -13.71
N ARG A 45 13.33 -5.23 -13.17
CA ARG A 45 13.12 -3.77 -13.23
C ARG A 45 12.64 -3.42 -14.62
N ASP A 46 11.42 -2.88 -14.68
CA ASP A 46 10.79 -2.27 -15.84
C ASP A 46 9.53 -2.95 -16.38
N PHE A 47 8.76 -3.71 -15.60
CA PHE A 47 7.40 -4.06 -16.08
C PHE A 47 6.56 -2.81 -16.37
N LEU A 48 6.64 -1.79 -15.52
CA LEU A 48 5.90 -0.54 -15.69
C LEU A 48 6.53 0.35 -16.76
N SER A 49 7.85 0.56 -16.73
CA SER A 49 8.58 1.37 -17.72
C SER A 49 8.62 0.74 -19.12
N ALA A 50 8.55 -0.60 -19.24
CA ALA A 50 8.48 -1.26 -20.54
C ALA A 50 7.08 -1.25 -21.17
N ARG A 51 6.02 -0.97 -20.38
CA ARG A 51 4.62 -1.02 -20.87
C ARG A 51 3.89 0.31 -20.81
N LEU A 52 4.33 1.23 -19.97
CA LEU A 52 3.68 2.51 -19.73
C LEU A 52 4.59 3.65 -20.13
N ASN A 53 3.98 4.74 -20.60
CA ASN A 53 4.70 5.98 -20.83
C ASN A 53 5.20 6.57 -19.49
N THR A 54 6.25 7.37 -19.56
CA THR A 54 6.89 8.02 -18.40
C THR A 54 5.87 8.79 -17.56
N GLU A 55 4.91 9.46 -18.20
CA GLU A 55 3.84 10.20 -17.51
C GLU A 55 2.92 9.30 -16.67
N SER A 56 2.50 8.15 -17.20
CA SER A 56 1.69 7.20 -16.41
C SER A 56 2.50 6.61 -15.26
N VAL A 57 3.79 6.32 -15.48
CA VAL A 57 4.67 5.81 -14.42
C VAL A 57 4.80 6.84 -13.30
N ASN A 58 5.05 8.10 -13.63
CA ASN A 58 5.15 9.20 -12.67
C ASN A 58 3.84 9.38 -11.91
N PHE A 59 2.70 9.33 -12.61
CA PHE A 59 1.38 9.36 -11.99
C PHE A 59 1.21 8.23 -10.96
N PHE A 60 1.47 6.96 -11.34
CA PHE A 60 1.31 5.84 -10.43
C PHE A 60 2.27 5.89 -9.22
N LEU A 61 3.51 6.35 -9.42
CA LEU A 61 4.45 6.56 -8.33
C LEU A 61 3.97 7.66 -7.37
N SER A 62 3.43 8.76 -7.90
CA SER A 62 2.80 9.81 -7.11
C SER A 62 1.64 9.24 -6.29
N GLN A 63 0.73 8.48 -6.91
CA GLN A 63 -0.39 7.84 -6.23
C GLN A 63 0.05 6.91 -5.08
N LEU A 64 1.07 6.09 -5.30
CA LEU A 64 1.63 5.19 -4.27
C LEU A 64 2.22 5.96 -3.08
N SER A 65 2.88 7.09 -3.34
CA SER A 65 3.44 7.94 -2.28
C SER A 65 2.35 8.60 -1.42
N LEU A 66 1.24 9.00 -2.05
CA LEU A 66 0.12 9.70 -1.43
C LEU A 66 -0.82 8.76 -0.67
N GLN A 67 -0.86 7.48 -1.03
CA GLN A 67 -1.64 6.46 -0.33
C GLN A 67 -1.28 6.34 1.16
N LYS A 68 -0.01 6.56 1.51
CA LYS A 68 0.48 6.52 2.89
C LYS A 68 0.06 7.75 3.72
N LYS A 69 -0.39 8.83 3.07
CA LYS A 69 -0.77 10.10 3.70
C LYS A 69 -2.27 10.14 4.00
N LYS A 70 -2.63 10.88 5.06
CA LYS A 70 -4.04 11.17 5.36
C LYS A 70 -4.66 12.00 4.23
N PRO A 71 -5.97 11.88 3.94
CA PRO A 71 -6.62 12.60 2.85
C PRO A 71 -6.30 14.10 2.80
N LYS A 72 -6.37 14.80 3.94
CA LYS A 72 -6.07 16.25 4.05
C LYS A 72 -4.60 16.63 3.77
N GLU A 73 -3.68 15.69 3.82
CA GLU A 73 -2.24 15.91 3.64
C GLU A 73 -1.78 15.54 2.22
N ARG A 74 -2.69 15.06 1.37
CA ARG A 74 -2.39 14.70 -0.02
C ARG A 74 -2.32 15.95 -0.86
N ARG A 75 -1.17 16.18 -1.50
CA ARG A 75 -0.97 17.26 -2.46
C ARG A 75 -0.68 16.65 -3.81
N PHE A 76 -1.53 16.95 -4.78
CA PHE A 76 -1.37 16.53 -6.16
C PHE A 76 -0.56 17.55 -6.93
N THR A 77 0.38 17.06 -7.72
CA THR A 77 1.10 17.88 -8.68
C THR A 77 0.16 18.31 -9.81
N THR A 78 0.57 19.33 -10.57
CA THR A 78 -0.25 19.80 -11.71
C THR A 78 -0.33 18.71 -12.78
N GLU A 79 0.76 17.98 -12.97
CA GLU A 79 0.90 16.85 -13.89
C GLU A 79 -0.07 15.73 -13.52
N ASP A 80 -0.20 15.40 -12.23
CA ASP A 80 -1.17 14.39 -11.76
C ASP A 80 -2.61 14.79 -12.08
N LYS A 81 -2.94 16.08 -11.94
CA LYS A 81 -4.28 16.61 -12.25
C LYS A 81 -4.55 16.57 -13.76
N ILE A 82 -3.57 16.99 -14.57
CA ILE A 82 -3.66 16.96 -16.04
C ILE A 82 -3.83 15.52 -16.52
N PHE A 83 -3.07 14.57 -15.97
CA PHE A 83 -3.18 13.16 -16.32
C PHE A 83 -4.55 12.59 -15.95
N ALA A 84 -5.03 12.86 -14.74
CA ALA A 84 -6.36 12.41 -14.28
C ALA A 84 -7.49 12.96 -15.17
N LEU A 85 -7.42 14.24 -15.55
CA LEU A 85 -8.39 14.87 -16.46
C LEU A 85 -8.30 14.30 -17.88
N SER A 86 -7.09 14.08 -18.38
CA SER A 86 -6.86 13.51 -19.72
C SER A 86 -7.42 12.09 -19.80
N LEU A 87 -7.19 11.28 -18.75
CA LEU A 87 -7.73 9.94 -18.62
C LEU A 87 -9.26 9.93 -18.50
N LEU A 88 -9.84 10.85 -17.72
CA LEU A 88 -11.29 11.00 -17.60
C LEU A 88 -11.92 11.35 -18.95
N LYS A 89 -11.31 12.28 -19.70
CA LYS A 89 -11.78 12.70 -21.02
C LYS A 89 -11.65 11.60 -22.06
N GLN A 90 -10.53 10.88 -22.08
CA GLN A 90 -10.26 9.84 -23.08
C GLN A 90 -11.04 8.55 -22.80
N SER A 91 -11.14 8.15 -21.53
CA SER A 91 -11.86 6.94 -21.12
C SER A 91 -12.42 7.06 -19.71
N PRO A 92 -13.67 7.53 -19.57
CA PRO A 92 -14.35 7.58 -18.27
C PRO A 92 -14.47 6.21 -17.60
N LYS A 93 -14.56 5.14 -18.40
CA LYS A 93 -14.60 3.76 -17.89
C LYS A 93 -13.28 3.37 -17.22
N ALA A 94 -12.14 3.69 -17.85
CA ALA A 94 -10.81 3.42 -17.27
C ALA A 94 -10.59 4.28 -16.01
N TYR A 95 -11.00 5.55 -16.04
CA TYR A 95 -10.97 6.42 -14.87
C TYR A 95 -11.77 5.83 -13.69
N ASN A 96 -13.00 5.38 -13.94
CA ASN A 96 -13.85 4.77 -12.91
C ASN A 96 -13.29 3.45 -12.38
N LEU A 97 -12.63 2.67 -13.22
CA LEU A 97 -11.93 1.45 -12.81
C LEU A 97 -10.76 1.79 -11.87
N LEU A 98 -9.94 2.77 -12.24
CA LEU A 98 -8.80 3.21 -11.44
C LEU A 98 -9.24 3.85 -10.12
N LYS A 99 -10.35 4.59 -10.13
CA LYS A 99 -11.01 5.10 -8.93
C LYS A 99 -11.43 3.97 -8.00
N LYS A 100 -12.02 2.88 -8.51
CA LYS A 100 -12.44 1.75 -7.67
C LYS A 100 -11.28 0.91 -7.13
N GLY A 101 -10.23 0.72 -7.92
CA GLY A 101 -9.13 -0.21 -7.60
C GLY A 101 -7.96 0.43 -6.88
N VAL A 102 -7.26 1.36 -7.54
CA VAL A 102 -5.92 1.80 -7.13
C VAL A 102 -5.98 2.82 -5.99
N CYS A 103 -7.03 3.66 -5.95
CA CYS A 103 -7.27 4.57 -4.84
C CYS A 103 -8.67 5.19 -4.88
N SER A 104 -9.58 4.65 -4.08
CA SER A 104 -10.96 5.13 -3.92
C SER A 104 -11.07 6.55 -3.35
N THR A 105 -10.05 7.02 -2.64
CA THR A 105 -10.08 8.32 -1.95
C THR A 105 -9.24 9.41 -2.61
N ILE A 106 -8.51 9.14 -3.70
CA ILE A 106 -7.51 10.09 -4.23
C ILE A 106 -8.01 10.78 -5.51
N LEU A 107 -8.59 10.02 -6.44
CA LEU A 107 -9.17 10.58 -7.67
C LEU A 107 -10.45 11.40 -7.41
N GLN A 108 -11.12 11.16 -6.29
CA GLN A 108 -12.30 11.91 -5.86
C GLN A 108 -11.90 13.31 -5.35
N ASP A 109 -10.82 13.36 -4.56
CA ASP A 109 -10.23 14.62 -4.05
C ASP A 109 -9.70 15.50 -5.19
N ILE A 110 -9.15 14.93 -6.27
CA ILE A 110 -8.66 15.70 -7.43
C ILE A 110 -9.80 16.46 -8.13
N THR A 111 -10.97 15.83 -8.29
CA THR A 111 -12.14 16.52 -8.85
C THR A 111 -12.72 17.55 -7.88
N GLU A 112 -12.77 17.26 -6.58
CA GLU A 112 -13.30 18.18 -5.58
C GLU A 112 -12.40 19.41 -5.36
N THR A 113 -11.07 19.23 -5.34
CA THR A 113 -10.11 20.35 -5.23
C THR A 113 -10.05 21.20 -6.50
N PHE A 114 -10.37 20.65 -7.68
CA PHE A 114 -10.47 21.45 -8.90
C PHE A 114 -11.77 22.26 -8.94
N VAL A 115 -12.90 21.68 -8.51
CA VAL A 115 -14.18 22.41 -8.38
C VAL A 115 -14.08 23.50 -7.31
N ALA A 116 -13.39 23.24 -6.20
CA ALA A 116 -13.18 24.22 -5.12
C ALA A 116 -12.17 25.33 -5.45
N GLY A 117 -11.36 25.19 -6.51
CA GLY A 117 -10.41 26.21 -6.97
C GLY A 117 -10.86 27.02 -8.18
N LEU A 118 -12.04 26.71 -8.73
CA LEU A 118 -12.69 27.39 -9.85
C LEU A 118 -13.93 28.21 -9.42
N LEU A 119 -14.23 28.23 -8.12
CA LEU A 119 -15.17 29.13 -7.44
C LEU A 119 -14.37 30.12 -6.57
#